data_AF-A0A532UN65-F1
#
_entry.id   AF-A0A532UN65-F1
#
_cell.length_a   1.000
_cell.length_b   1.000
_cell.length_c   1.000
_cell.angle_alpha   90.00
_cell.angle_beta   90.00
_cell.angle_gamma   90.00
#
_symmetry.space_group_name_H-M   'P 1'
#
loop_
_entity.id
_entity.type
_entity.pdbx_description
1 polymer ?
#
loop_
_entity_poly.entity_id
_entity_poly.type
_entity_poly.pdbx_seq_one_letter_code
_entity_poly.pdbx_strand_id
1 'polypeptide(L)'
;MIVKSPILPKRVRKVPRSFSWIDHRLIRDRHIDLCSHSQAALYLFLVCAADEKGLSYYGDGSIMAKLGMDPHTLEAARSGLIQNSLIAWQKPIYQVLSLEPQESRTGSMMRLKDILGGAK
;
A
#
# COMPACT_ATOMS: atom_id res chain seq x y z
N MET A 1 4.70 23.68 15.83
CA MET A 1 4.94 22.46 15.03
C MET A 1 4.12 21.34 15.65
N ILE A 2 3.14 20.77 14.94
CA ILE A 2 2.37 19.62 15.45
C ILE A 2 3.29 18.41 15.36
N VAL A 3 3.61 17.78 16.49
CA VAL A 3 4.42 16.57 16.53
C VAL A 3 3.54 15.40 16.11
N LYS A 4 3.82 14.85 14.93
CA LYS A 4 3.14 13.68 14.37
C LYS A 4 3.97 12.43 14.71
N SER A 5 3.33 11.42 15.28
CA SER A 5 3.98 10.14 15.58
C SER A 5 3.43 9.05 14.66
N PRO A 6 4.29 8.16 14.12
CA PRO A 6 3.83 7.02 13.33
C PRO A 6 2.90 6.11 14.14
N ILE A 7 1.82 5.65 13.50
CA ILE A 7 0.88 4.66 14.06
C ILE A 7 1.58 3.30 14.22
N LEU A 8 2.40 2.92 13.22
CA LEU A 8 3.26 1.75 13.22
C LEU A 8 4.73 2.19 13.07
N PRO A 9 5.44 2.48 14.18
CA PRO A 9 6.83 2.94 14.15
C PRO A 9 7.80 1.98 13.45
N LYS A 10 7.54 0.66 13.54
CA LYS A 10 8.37 -0.38 12.89
C LYS A 10 8.17 -0.45 11.36
N ARG A 11 7.15 0.21 10.83
CA ARG A 11 6.75 0.18 9.41
C ARG A 11 6.87 1.56 8.76
N VAL A 12 7.73 2.44 9.29
CA VAL A 12 8.08 3.71 8.61
C VAL A 12 8.80 3.40 7.30
N ARG A 13 8.40 4.07 6.21
CA ARG A 13 9.00 3.89 4.89
C ARG A 13 10.51 4.16 4.93
N LYS A 14 11.25 3.40 4.14
CA LYS A 14 12.68 3.57 3.96
C LYS A 14 12.94 4.02 2.53
N VAL A 15 14.01 4.79 2.33
CA VAL A 15 14.46 5.15 0.98
C VAL A 15 14.80 3.86 0.23
N PRO A 16 14.15 3.57 -0.91
CA PRO A 16 14.45 2.38 -1.69
C PRO A 16 15.87 2.46 -2.26
N ARG A 17 16.51 1.29 -2.47
CA ARG A 17 17.88 1.22 -3.04
C ARG A 17 17.94 1.70 -4.50
N SER A 18 16.83 1.63 -5.22
CA SER A 18 16.69 2.13 -6.59
C SER A 18 16.20 3.58 -6.58
N PHE A 19 16.57 4.35 -7.61
CA PHE A 19 16.03 5.69 -7.83
C PHE A 19 14.54 5.60 -8.17
N SER A 20 13.68 5.69 -7.16
CA SER A 20 12.24 5.85 -7.34
C SER A 20 11.61 6.53 -6.14
N TRP A 21 10.69 7.43 -6.43
CA TRP A 21 9.87 8.08 -5.42
C TRP A 21 8.82 7.13 -4.82
N ILE A 22 8.27 6.24 -5.66
CA ILE A 22 7.40 5.13 -5.22
C ILE A 22 8.22 3.86 -5.23
N ASP A 23 8.30 3.18 -4.09
CA ASP A 23 9.03 1.92 -3.98
C ASP A 23 8.64 0.92 -5.08
N HIS A 24 9.59 0.54 -5.94
CA HIS A 24 9.37 -0.38 -7.07
C HIS A 24 8.80 -1.73 -6.64
N ARG A 25 8.97 -2.11 -5.36
CA ARG A 25 8.35 -3.29 -4.78
C ARG A 25 6.83 -3.28 -4.89
N LEU A 26 6.19 -2.11 -4.98
CA LEU A 26 4.75 -2.00 -5.19
C LEU A 26 4.28 -2.80 -6.42
N ILE A 27 5.07 -2.74 -7.50
CA ILE A 27 4.82 -3.45 -8.76
C ILE A 27 5.56 -4.79 -8.76
N ARG A 28 6.86 -4.79 -8.46
CA ARG A 28 7.73 -5.98 -8.55
C ARG A 28 7.24 -7.11 -7.66
N ASP A 29 6.79 -6.78 -6.45
CA ASP A 29 6.33 -7.75 -5.45
C ASP A 29 4.78 -7.85 -5.47
N ARG A 30 4.12 -7.33 -6.52
CA ARG A 30 2.68 -7.48 -6.82
C ARG A 30 1.71 -6.95 -5.76
N HIS A 31 2.13 -6.02 -4.91
CA HIS A 31 1.22 -5.37 -3.95
C HIS A 31 0.09 -4.60 -4.63
N ILE A 32 0.36 -4.00 -5.80
CA ILE A 32 -0.65 -3.25 -6.56
C ILE A 32 -1.75 -4.17 -7.12
N ASP A 33 -1.44 -5.44 -7.39
CA ASP A 33 -2.41 -6.42 -7.91
C ASP A 33 -3.53 -6.72 -6.89
N LEU A 34 -3.28 -6.46 -5.59
CA LEU A 34 -4.26 -6.60 -4.52
C LEU A 34 -5.15 -5.36 -4.37
N CYS A 35 -4.89 -4.30 -5.12
CA CYS A 35 -5.59 -3.02 -5.00
C CYS A 35 -6.66 -2.87 -6.08
N SER A 36 -7.85 -2.41 -5.68
CA SER A 36 -8.80 -1.81 -6.62
C SER A 36 -8.27 -0.47 -7.16
N HIS A 37 -8.88 0.04 -8.22
CA HIS A 37 -8.56 1.37 -8.76
C HIS A 37 -8.69 2.49 -7.72
N SER A 38 -9.71 2.44 -6.86
CA SER A 38 -9.90 3.44 -5.79
C SER A 38 -8.82 3.32 -4.70
N GLN A 39 -8.43 2.10 -4.33
CA GLN A 39 -7.33 1.85 -3.39
C GLN A 39 -6.01 2.36 -3.95
N ALA A 40 -5.70 2.08 -5.22
CA ALA A 40 -4.49 2.55 -5.88
C ALA A 40 -4.44 4.09 -5.95
N ALA A 41 -5.54 4.74 -6.31
CA ALA A 41 -5.65 6.20 -6.35
C ALA A 41 -5.43 6.84 -4.98
N LEU A 42 -6.08 6.30 -3.94
CA LEU A 42 -5.88 6.77 -2.56
C LEU A 42 -4.44 6.55 -2.08
N TYR A 43 -3.86 5.38 -2.34
CA TYR A 43 -2.48 5.08 -1.96
C TYR A 43 -1.50 6.06 -2.62
N LEU A 44 -1.63 6.28 -3.92
CA LEU A 44 -0.80 7.23 -4.66
C LEU A 44 -0.94 8.64 -4.07
N PHE A 45 -2.17 9.10 -3.86
CA PHE A 45 -2.43 10.40 -3.23
C PHE A 45 -1.73 10.55 -1.87
N LEU A 46 -1.83 9.53 -1.01
CA LEU A 46 -1.19 9.54 0.30
C LEU A 46 0.33 9.52 0.21
N VAL A 47 0.92 8.78 -0.74
CA VAL A 47 2.36 8.81 -1.02
C VAL A 47 2.81 10.22 -1.44
N CYS A 48 2.00 10.93 -2.24
CA CYS A 48 2.27 12.31 -2.64
C CYS A 48 2.22 13.29 -1.47
N ALA A 49 1.27 13.08 -0.55
CA ALA A 49 0.94 14.02 0.52
C ALA A 49 1.69 13.77 1.84
N ALA A 50 2.34 12.62 1.96
CA ALA A 50 3.00 12.19 3.18
C ALA A 50 4.36 12.88 3.40
N ASP A 51 4.71 13.07 4.67
CA ASP A 51 6.05 13.51 5.08
C ASP A 51 7.09 12.38 5.01
N GLU A 52 8.32 12.64 5.47
CA GLU A 52 9.42 11.68 5.45
C GLU A 52 9.16 10.40 6.26
N LYS A 53 8.20 10.43 7.20
CA LYS A 53 7.77 9.28 8.00
C LYS A 53 6.56 8.56 7.40
N GLY A 54 6.06 9.04 6.26
CA GLY A 54 4.86 8.50 5.61
C GLY A 54 3.55 9.07 6.16
N LEU A 55 3.57 10.16 6.93
CA LEU A 55 2.37 10.66 7.62
C LEU A 55 1.63 11.75 6.83
N SER A 56 0.31 11.63 6.72
CA SER A 56 -0.58 12.59 6.07
C SER A 56 -1.78 12.93 6.97
N TYR A 57 -2.20 14.20 6.96
CA TYR A 57 -3.31 14.75 7.76
C TYR A 57 -4.50 15.17 6.89
N TYR A 58 -4.54 14.73 5.64
CA TYR A 58 -5.64 15.06 4.74
C TYR A 58 -6.96 14.49 5.29
N GLY A 59 -7.93 15.38 5.50
CA GLY A 59 -9.27 15.00 5.93
C GLY A 59 -10.09 14.43 4.77
N ASP A 60 -11.10 13.64 5.12
CA ASP A 60 -11.94 12.90 4.17
C ASP A 60 -12.56 13.80 3.11
N GLY A 61 -13.08 14.98 3.48
CA GLY A 61 -13.65 15.93 2.52
C GLY A 61 -12.66 16.36 1.42
N SER A 62 -11.41 16.64 1.80
CA SER A 62 -10.37 17.04 0.84
C SER A 62 -9.95 15.88 -0.06
N ILE A 63 -9.88 14.65 0.48
CA ILE A 63 -9.55 13.44 -0.30
C ILE A 63 -10.68 13.14 -1.29
N MET A 64 -11.92 13.11 -0.81
CA MET A 64 -13.12 12.88 -1.63
C MET A 64 -13.19 13.86 -2.80
N ALA A 65 -13.03 15.16 -2.54
CA ALA A 65 -13.07 16.18 -3.58
C ALA A 65 -11.97 16.03 -4.63
N LYS A 66 -10.75 15.63 -4.23
CA LYS A 66 -9.61 15.50 -5.15
C LYS A 66 -9.65 14.21 -5.97
N LEU A 67 -10.18 13.13 -5.40
CA LEU A 67 -10.21 11.81 -6.04
C LEU A 67 -11.57 11.47 -6.65
N GLY A 68 -12.56 12.35 -6.54
CA GLY A 68 -13.92 12.10 -7.02
C GLY A 68 -14.59 10.92 -6.33
N MET A 69 -14.32 10.74 -5.03
CA MET A 69 -14.88 9.64 -4.24
C MET A 69 -16.08 10.11 -3.42
N ASP A 70 -17.09 9.27 -3.33
CA ASP A 70 -18.12 9.39 -2.28
C ASP A 70 -17.61 8.81 -0.94
N PRO A 71 -18.34 9.01 0.17
CA PRO A 71 -17.91 8.53 1.49
C PRO A 71 -17.73 7.00 1.55
N HIS A 72 -18.59 6.24 0.88
CA HIS A 72 -18.54 4.78 0.88
C HIS A 72 -17.31 4.26 0.13
N THR A 73 -16.99 4.87 -1.01
CA THR A 73 -15.82 4.55 -1.83
C THR A 73 -14.53 4.87 -1.08
N LEU A 74 -14.47 6.00 -0.37
CA LEU A 74 -13.31 6.34 0.46
C LEU A 74 -13.13 5.33 1.61
N GLU A 75 -14.21 4.99 2.32
CA GLU A 75 -14.17 4.03 3.42
C GLU A 75 -13.71 2.64 2.96
N ALA A 76 -14.27 2.15 1.86
CA ALA A 76 -13.90 0.86 1.26
C ALA A 76 -12.44 0.87 0.76
N ALA A 77 -11.99 1.95 0.13
CA ALA A 77 -10.62 2.11 -0.30
C ALA A 77 -9.65 2.11 0.89
N ARG A 78 -9.98 2.86 1.94
CA ARG A 78 -9.17 2.92 3.17
C ARG A 78 -9.09 1.55 3.82
N SER A 79 -10.23 0.88 4.01
CA SER A 79 -10.30 -0.45 4.64
C SER A 79 -9.49 -1.48 3.87
N GLY A 80 -9.58 -1.51 2.54
CA GLY A 80 -8.78 -2.46 1.76
C GLY A 80 -7.28 -2.15 1.74
N LEU A 81 -6.87 -0.88 1.77
CA LEU A 81 -5.44 -0.54 1.92
C LEU A 81 -4.89 -0.94 3.30
N ILE A 82 -5.71 -0.86 4.36
CA ILE A 82 -5.36 -1.37 5.69
C ILE A 82 -5.23 -2.89 5.65
N GLN A 83 -6.20 -3.60 5.06
CA GLN A 83 -6.17 -5.06 4.91
C GLN A 83 -4.93 -5.53 4.13
N ASN A 84 -4.58 -4.82 3.06
CA ASN A 84 -3.38 -5.08 2.26
C ASN A 84 -2.07 -4.62 2.93
N SER A 85 -2.14 -4.11 4.17
CA SER A 85 -0.98 -3.64 4.94
C SER A 85 -0.16 -2.55 4.22
N LEU A 86 -0.82 -1.71 3.42
CA LEU A 86 -0.21 -0.61 2.68
C LEU A 86 -0.29 0.72 3.41
N ILE A 87 -1.32 0.90 4.25
CA ILE A 87 -1.48 2.05 5.13
C ILE A 87 -1.85 1.61 6.54
N ALA A 88 -1.60 2.49 7.52
CA ALA A 88 -2.30 2.51 8.80
C ALA A 88 -3.12 3.80 8.90
N TRP A 89 -4.24 3.76 9.61
CA TRP A 89 -5.11 4.91 9.79
C TRP A 89 -5.60 5.02 11.22
N GLN A 90 -5.53 6.22 11.76
CA GLN A 90 -6.11 6.59 13.04
C GLN A 90 -6.46 8.07 12.93
N LYS A 91 -7.75 8.43 13.01
CA LYS A 91 -8.17 9.83 12.86
C LYS A 91 -7.30 10.78 13.71
N PRO A 92 -6.70 11.83 13.14
CA PRO A 92 -6.79 12.30 11.74
C PRO A 92 -5.64 11.88 10.81
N ILE A 93 -4.83 10.91 11.22
CA ILE A 93 -3.55 10.54 10.60
C ILE A 93 -3.70 9.32 9.70
N TYR A 94 -3.19 9.45 8.48
CA TYR A 94 -2.79 8.32 7.64
C TYR A 94 -1.29 8.11 7.78
N GLN A 95 -0.85 6.86 7.84
CA GLN A 95 0.54 6.48 7.66
C GLN A 95 0.67 5.55 6.46
N VAL A 96 1.44 5.93 5.45
CA VAL A 96 1.87 5.02 4.39
C VAL A 96 2.96 4.11 4.95
N LEU A 97 2.75 2.80 4.86
CA LEU A 97 3.65 1.81 5.44
C LEU A 97 4.81 1.48 4.50
N SER A 98 5.93 1.07 5.08
CA SER A 98 6.98 0.36 4.37
C SER A 98 6.41 -0.93 3.78
N LEU A 99 6.73 -1.20 2.51
CA LEU A 99 6.42 -2.47 1.88
C LEU A 99 7.30 -3.55 2.51
N GLU A 100 6.67 -4.63 2.94
CA GLU A 100 7.36 -5.85 3.34
C GLU A 100 7.34 -6.82 2.16
N PRO A 101 8.33 -7.70 2.00
CA PRO A 101 8.28 -8.74 0.99
C PRO A 101 6.92 -9.44 1.07
N GLN A 102 6.22 -9.58 -0.05
CA GLN A 102 5.15 -10.57 -0.10
C GLN A 102 5.81 -11.91 0.17
N GLU A 103 5.55 -12.50 1.34
CA GLU A 103 5.74 -13.93 1.49
C GLU A 103 4.95 -14.53 0.35
N SER A 104 5.68 -15.15 -0.58
CA SER A 104 5.04 -15.80 -1.70
C SER A 104 3.98 -16.70 -1.08
N ARG A 105 2.72 -16.47 -1.44
CA ARG A 105 1.72 -17.54 -1.42
C ARG A 105 2.12 -18.55 -2.49
N THR A 106 3.34 -19.08 -2.40
CA THR A 106 3.75 -20.38 -2.89
C THR A 106 3.01 -21.40 -2.02
N GLY A 107 1.68 -21.45 -2.19
CA GLY A 107 1.09 -22.76 -2.38
C GLY A 107 1.84 -23.32 -3.59
N SER A 108 2.64 -24.35 -3.34
CA SER A 108 3.41 -25.13 -4.30
C SER A 108 2.79 -25.15 -5.70
N MET A 109 3.13 -24.17 -6.56
CA MET A 109 3.01 -24.37 -8.00
C MET A 109 4.25 -25.13 -8.40
N MET A 110 4.19 -26.46 -8.23
CA MET A 110 5.08 -27.37 -8.94
C MET A 110 5.14 -26.90 -10.39
N ARG A 111 6.35 -26.76 -10.94
CA ARG A 111 6.46 -26.38 -12.34
C ARG A 111 5.84 -27.52 -13.17
N LEU A 112 5.16 -27.20 -14.26
CA LEU A 112 4.55 -28.19 -15.17
C LEU A 112 5.53 -29.30 -15.59
N LYS A 113 6.82 -29.01 -15.69
CA LYS A 113 7.88 -30.00 -15.95
C LYS A 113 8.08 -31.02 -14.82
N ASP A 114 7.83 -30.62 -13.57
CA ASP A 114 7.92 -31.48 -12.38
C ASP A 114 6.67 -32.40 -12.30
N ILE A 115 5.57 -32.00 -12.95
CA ILE A 115 4.34 -32.78 -13.10
C ILE A 115 4.42 -33.75 -14.30
N LEU A 116 5.08 -33.33 -15.39
CA LEU A 116 5.15 -34.09 -16.65
C LEU A 116 6.41 -34.97 -16.78
N GLY A 117 7.26 -35.04 -15.76
CA GLY A 117 8.55 -35.76 -15.75
C GLY A 117 8.47 -37.30 -15.72
N GLY A 118 7.38 -37.90 -16.21
CA GLY A 118 7.09 -39.32 -16.05
C GLY A 118 6.48 -40.00 -17.27
N ALA A 119 6.92 -39.66 -18.49
CA ALA A 119 6.64 -40.47 -19.67
C ALA A 119 7.94 -40.69 -20.45
N LYS A 120 8.52 -41.88 -20.27
CA LYS A 120 9.45 -42.48 -21.24
C LYS A 120 8.64 -43.15 -22.33
#